data_AF-A0A0R2MYT3-F1
#
_entry.id   AF-A0A0R2MYT3-F1
#
_cell.length_a   1.000
_cell.length_b   1.000
_cell.length_c   1.000
_cell.angle_alpha   90.00
_cell.angle_beta   90.00
_cell.angle_gamma   90.00
#
_symmetry.space_group_name_H-M   'P 1'
#
loop_
_entity.id
_entity.type
_entity.pdbx_description
1 polymer ?
#
loop_
_entity_poly.entity_id
_entity_poly.type
_entity_poly.pdbx_seq_one_letter_code
_entity_poly.pdbx_strand_id
1 'polypeptide(L)'
;MINLLEQFERDALYYNAEGTAEKIEQAAQIIPTIPDYPTPDDYLRFLHDVHGVKAKSYSFDSEARKFLSGTLFIDPFTERALISWNRDMPKNRQSFTKLHELYHYFQYIEGKVPIQQTNFNDLLSHRGYNEEEEPLEVEANFGASLLFLPTSRLEHDIAMGRSFASMSRMLGMSANALKGRLVEYLHYGHELNWDISSQIVNHYQSDLAPKEIQMMVAKDSEPFLYDMLTAVSEGKIYNGISGPDDLPF
;
A
#
# COMPACT_ATOMS: atom_id res chain seq x y z
N MET A 1 18.65 10.08 -10.96
CA MET A 1 19.57 9.63 -9.91
C MET A 1 18.94 10.02 -8.59
N ILE A 2 18.30 9.07 -7.92
CA ILE A 2 17.88 9.24 -6.52
C ILE A 2 19.16 9.14 -5.69
N ASN A 3 19.30 10.01 -4.69
CA ASN A 3 20.46 10.00 -3.80
C ASN A 3 20.45 8.70 -2.98
N LEU A 4 21.60 8.03 -2.80
CA LEU A 4 21.69 6.79 -1.99
C LEU A 4 21.17 6.99 -0.55
N LEU A 5 21.33 8.21 -0.02
CA LEU A 5 20.80 8.59 1.29
C LEU A 5 19.26 8.66 1.28
N GLU A 6 18.66 9.28 0.26
CA GLU A 6 17.21 9.34 0.09
C GLU A 6 16.60 7.94 -0.08
N GLN A 7 17.30 7.04 -0.79
CA GLN A 7 16.86 5.66 -0.94
C GLN A 7 16.88 4.92 0.40
N PHE A 8 17.97 5.04 1.17
CA PHE A 8 18.09 4.39 2.48
C PHE A 8 17.01 4.88 3.47
N GLU A 9 16.75 6.18 3.49
CA GLU A 9 15.69 6.77 4.30
C GLU A 9 14.33 6.22 3.90
N ARG A 10 14.04 6.14 2.59
CA ARG A 10 12.78 5.59 2.10
C ARG A 10 12.61 4.09 2.41
N ASP A 11 13.69 3.32 2.34
CA ASP A 11 13.67 1.90 2.69
C ASP A 11 13.35 1.71 4.19
N ALA A 12 13.95 2.52 5.06
CA ALA A 12 13.63 2.50 6.49
C ALA A 12 12.15 2.82 6.77
N LEU A 13 11.55 3.78 6.04
CA LEU A 13 10.13 4.09 6.15
C LEU A 13 9.26 2.89 5.72
N TYR A 14 9.61 2.20 4.63
CA TYR A 14 8.87 1.01 4.20
C TYR A 14 8.90 -0.10 5.27
N TYR A 15 10.08 -0.46 5.78
CA TYR A 15 10.19 -1.55 6.76
C TYR A 15 9.55 -1.20 8.11
N ASN A 16 9.56 0.08 8.50
CA ASN A 16 8.78 0.55 9.64
C ASN A 16 7.28 0.37 9.39
N ALA A 17 6.80 0.76 8.20
CA ALA A 17 5.41 0.59 7.80
C ALA A 17 4.96 -0.87 7.77
N GLU A 18 5.81 -1.77 7.29
CA GLU A 18 5.59 -3.21 7.30
C GLU A 18 5.45 -3.75 8.72
N GLY A 19 6.41 -3.46 9.60
CA GLY A 19 6.36 -3.90 10.99
C GLY A 19 5.16 -3.37 11.77
N THR A 20 4.70 -2.14 11.49
CA THR A 20 3.50 -1.58 12.12
C THR A 20 2.22 -2.17 11.50
N ALA A 21 2.15 -2.33 10.17
CA ALA A 21 1.00 -2.96 9.50
C ALA A 21 0.76 -4.40 9.97
N GLU A 22 1.82 -5.20 10.13
CA GLU A 22 1.73 -6.56 10.65
C GLU A 22 1.15 -6.62 12.07
N LYS A 23 1.56 -5.69 12.96
CA LYS A 23 1.00 -5.60 14.32
C LYS A 23 -0.48 -5.24 14.30
N ILE A 24 -0.88 -4.32 13.40
CA ILE A 24 -2.28 -3.93 13.22
C ILE A 24 -3.10 -5.13 12.73
N GLU A 25 -2.61 -5.87 11.73
CA GLU A 25 -3.24 -7.09 11.21
C GLU A 25 -3.44 -8.12 12.31
N GLN A 26 -2.39 -8.44 13.07
CA GLN A 26 -2.45 -9.39 14.17
C GLN A 26 -3.45 -8.95 15.25
N ALA A 27 -3.47 -7.67 15.60
CA ALA A 27 -4.40 -7.13 16.59
C ALA A 27 -5.86 -7.19 16.09
N ALA A 28 -6.10 -6.87 14.82
CA ALA A 28 -7.43 -6.93 14.22
C ALA A 28 -7.96 -8.39 14.17
N GLN A 29 -7.10 -9.37 13.88
CA GLN A 29 -7.47 -10.78 13.81
C GLN A 29 -7.87 -11.40 15.16
N ILE A 30 -7.58 -10.74 16.29
CA ILE A 30 -8.08 -11.18 17.61
C ILE A 30 -9.61 -11.05 17.69
N ILE A 31 -10.21 -10.14 16.91
CA ILE A 31 -11.65 -9.94 16.86
C ILE A 31 -12.27 -11.00 15.94
N PRO A 32 -13.08 -11.95 16.45
CA PRO A 32 -13.56 -13.09 15.65
C PRO A 32 -14.46 -12.71 14.45
N THR A 33 -14.99 -11.50 14.43
CA THR A 33 -15.84 -10.98 13.34
C THR A 33 -15.05 -10.32 12.22
N ILE A 34 -13.72 -10.20 12.35
CA ILE A 34 -12.83 -9.67 11.33
C ILE A 34 -12.33 -10.84 10.47
N PRO A 35 -12.47 -10.78 9.13
CA PRO A 35 -12.01 -11.85 8.24
C PRO A 35 -10.49 -11.89 8.16
N ASP A 36 -9.94 -13.01 7.69
CA ASP A 36 -8.49 -13.22 7.50
C ASP A 36 -7.82 -12.10 6.67
N TYR A 37 -8.58 -11.51 5.74
CA TYR A 37 -8.18 -10.36 4.94
C TYR A 37 -9.14 -9.19 5.19
N PRO A 38 -8.85 -8.33 6.18
CA PRO A 38 -9.74 -7.24 6.57
C PRO A 38 -9.88 -6.20 5.46
N THR A 39 -11.11 -5.73 5.25
CA THR A 39 -11.38 -4.54 4.45
C THR A 39 -11.05 -3.27 5.25
N PRO A 40 -10.92 -2.09 4.61
CA PRO A 40 -10.77 -0.82 5.32
C PRO A 40 -11.87 -0.58 6.37
N ASP A 41 -13.11 -1.01 6.10
CA ASP A 41 -14.21 -0.85 7.04
C ASP A 41 -14.12 -1.84 8.22
N ASP A 42 -13.44 -2.98 8.05
CA ASP A 42 -13.18 -3.92 9.15
C ASP A 42 -12.14 -3.34 10.11
N TYR A 43 -11.07 -2.74 9.56
CA TYR A 43 -10.08 -2.02 10.37
C TYR A 43 -10.68 -0.83 11.13
N LEU A 44 -11.56 -0.04 10.52
CA LEU A 44 -12.25 1.04 11.23
C LEU A 44 -13.13 0.53 12.37
N ARG A 45 -13.77 -0.64 12.22
CA ARG A 45 -14.50 -1.27 13.33
C ARG A 45 -13.56 -1.73 14.44
N PHE A 46 -12.44 -2.36 14.10
CA PHE A 46 -11.39 -2.70 15.07
C PHE A 46 -10.95 -1.47 15.88
N LEU A 47 -10.64 -0.35 15.21
CA LEU A 47 -10.26 0.89 15.87
C LEU A 47 -11.35 1.43 16.80
N HIS A 48 -12.61 1.38 16.37
CA HIS A 48 -13.73 1.79 17.20
C HIS A 48 -13.84 0.92 18.45
N ASP A 49 -13.79 -0.40 18.29
CA ASP A 49 -14.08 -1.35 19.35
C ASP A 49 -12.94 -1.46 20.37
N VAL A 50 -11.68 -1.32 19.93
CA VAL A 50 -10.50 -1.46 20.78
C VAL A 50 -9.97 -0.13 21.28
N HIS A 51 -9.96 0.90 20.42
CA HIS A 51 -9.33 2.19 20.71
C HIS A 51 -10.36 3.32 20.92
N GLY A 52 -11.65 3.07 20.74
CA GLY A 52 -12.70 4.09 20.86
C GLY A 52 -12.62 5.18 19.78
N VAL A 53 -11.85 4.95 18.70
CA VAL A 53 -11.70 5.91 17.61
C VAL A 53 -13.00 6.01 16.84
N LYS A 54 -13.48 7.24 16.63
CA LYS A 54 -14.66 7.46 15.81
C LYS A 54 -14.26 7.55 14.34
N ALA A 55 -15.08 7.01 13.46
CA ALA A 55 -14.88 7.10 12.02
C ALA A 55 -16.11 7.74 11.36
N LYS A 56 -15.91 8.79 10.54
CA LYS A 56 -17.04 9.47 9.89
C LYS A 56 -16.68 10.07 8.54
N SER A 57 -17.53 9.85 7.55
CA SER A 57 -17.43 10.49 6.25
C SER A 57 -18.14 11.85 6.22
N TYR A 58 -17.57 12.84 5.53
CA TYR A 58 -18.21 14.15 5.29
C TYR A 58 -18.33 14.44 3.79
N SER A 59 -19.37 15.18 3.39
CA SER A 59 -19.42 15.81 2.06
C SER A 59 -18.79 17.20 2.14
N PHE A 60 -18.10 17.59 1.07
CA PHE A 60 -17.52 18.92 0.95
C PHE A 60 -18.07 19.61 -0.30
N ASP A 61 -18.65 20.79 -0.12
CA ASP A 61 -19.10 21.61 -1.25
C ASP A 61 -17.91 22.25 -1.98
N SER A 62 -18.11 22.54 -3.27
CA SER A 62 -17.26 23.44 -4.08
C SER A 62 -15.80 22.99 -4.26
N GLU A 63 -14.84 23.92 -4.14
CA GLU A 63 -13.40 23.72 -4.39
C GLU A 63 -12.72 22.87 -3.30
N ALA A 64 -13.23 22.89 -2.06
CA ALA A 64 -12.64 22.16 -0.93
C ALA A 64 -12.55 20.64 -1.16
N ARG A 65 -13.50 20.06 -1.91
CA ARG A 65 -13.49 18.63 -2.27
C ARG A 65 -12.28 18.20 -3.11
N LYS A 66 -11.58 19.15 -3.76
CA LYS A 66 -10.41 18.86 -4.60
C LYS A 66 -9.14 18.72 -3.78
N PHE A 67 -9.13 19.28 -2.57
CA PHE A 67 -7.95 19.33 -1.70
C PHE A 67 -8.12 18.36 -0.53
N LEU A 68 -9.31 18.30 0.09
CA LEU A 68 -9.56 17.49 1.28
C LEU A 68 -9.92 16.05 0.94
N SER A 69 -8.99 15.13 1.18
CA SER A 69 -9.21 13.68 1.02
C SER A 69 -9.63 13.02 2.34
N GLY A 70 -8.86 13.24 3.41
CA GLY A 70 -9.12 12.73 4.75
C GLY A 70 -8.43 13.56 5.81
N THR A 71 -8.74 13.25 7.07
CA THR A 71 -8.01 13.76 8.23
C THR A 71 -8.26 12.86 9.45
N LEU A 72 -7.19 12.52 10.15
CA LEU A 72 -7.20 12.15 11.55
C LEU A 72 -7.28 13.42 12.41
N PHE A 73 -8.09 13.43 13.46
CA PHE A 73 -8.13 14.52 14.45
C PHE A 73 -7.99 13.91 15.83
N ILE A 74 -7.13 14.48 16.67
CA ILE A 74 -6.93 14.05 18.06
C ILE A 74 -7.25 15.22 18.97
N ASP A 75 -8.21 15.02 19.89
CA ASP A 75 -8.52 16.02 20.89
C ASP A 75 -7.38 16.10 21.93
N PRO A 76 -6.68 17.24 22.06
CA PRO A 76 -5.52 17.36 22.95
C PRO A 76 -5.87 17.28 24.44
N PHE A 77 -7.15 17.42 24.80
CA PHE A 77 -7.59 17.39 26.20
C PHE A 77 -8.19 16.03 26.59
N THR A 78 -8.80 15.34 25.63
CA THR A 78 -9.47 14.05 25.90
C THR A 78 -8.77 12.85 25.27
N GLU A 79 -7.74 13.08 24.43
CA GLU A 79 -7.03 12.09 23.63
C GLU A 79 -7.94 11.24 22.74
N ARG A 80 -9.18 11.68 22.54
CA ARG A 80 -10.13 11.00 21.66
C ARG A 80 -9.79 11.31 20.21
N ALA A 81 -9.73 10.26 19.40
CA ALA A 81 -9.46 10.38 17.98
C ALA A 81 -10.73 10.27 17.10
N LEU A 82 -10.71 11.00 15.99
CA LEU A 82 -11.68 10.94 14.90
C LEU A 82 -10.93 10.77 13.57
N ILE A 83 -11.21 9.69 12.86
CA ILE A 83 -10.81 9.53 11.47
C ILE A 83 -11.96 9.99 10.57
N SER A 84 -11.64 10.79 9.56
CA SER A 84 -12.63 11.25 8.60
C SER A 84 -12.13 11.27 7.17
N TRP A 85 -13.07 11.16 6.23
CA TRP A 85 -12.76 11.16 4.80
C TRP A 85 -13.87 11.83 3.98
N ASN A 86 -13.50 12.30 2.80
CA ASN A 86 -14.39 12.89 1.82
C ASN A 86 -15.24 11.80 1.15
N ARG A 87 -16.55 11.83 1.40
CA ARG A 87 -17.51 10.83 0.92
C ARG A 87 -17.82 10.92 -0.58
N ASP A 88 -17.47 12.06 -1.19
CA ASP A 88 -17.76 12.36 -2.59
C ASP A 88 -16.62 11.88 -3.52
N MET A 89 -15.51 11.38 -2.97
CA MET A 89 -14.43 10.76 -3.74
C MET A 89 -14.83 9.39 -4.30
N PRO A 90 -14.18 8.91 -5.38
CA PRO A 90 -14.29 7.52 -5.82
C PRO A 90 -14.03 6.52 -4.67
N LYS A 91 -14.75 5.39 -4.66
CA LYS A 91 -14.71 4.42 -3.54
C LYS A 91 -13.33 3.87 -3.26
N ASN A 92 -12.54 3.59 -4.29
CA ASN A 92 -11.15 3.16 -4.16
C ASN A 92 -10.27 4.20 -3.44
N ARG A 93 -10.47 5.50 -3.69
CA ARG A 93 -9.78 6.58 -2.96
C ARG A 93 -10.27 6.67 -1.52
N GLN A 94 -11.58 6.56 -1.27
CA GLN A 94 -12.10 6.50 0.10
C GLN A 94 -11.47 5.34 0.89
N SER A 95 -11.36 4.16 0.28
CA SER A 95 -10.73 2.99 0.91
C SER A 95 -9.27 3.25 1.29
N PHE A 96 -8.47 3.77 0.37
CA PHE A 96 -7.06 4.07 0.64
C PHE A 96 -6.90 5.16 1.71
N THR A 97 -7.68 6.25 1.60
CA THR A 97 -7.66 7.33 2.60
C THR A 97 -8.00 6.81 4.00
N LYS A 98 -9.01 5.95 4.16
CA LYS A 98 -9.33 5.37 5.48
C LYS A 98 -8.13 4.66 6.12
N LEU A 99 -7.42 3.87 5.32
CA LEU A 99 -6.25 3.12 5.79
C LEU A 99 -5.07 4.05 6.10
N HIS A 100 -4.88 5.09 5.29
CA HIS A 100 -3.87 6.11 5.48
C HIS A 100 -4.08 6.89 6.79
N GLU A 101 -5.28 7.42 7.03
CA GLU A 101 -5.60 8.11 8.29
C GLU A 101 -5.55 7.18 9.51
N LEU A 102 -5.92 5.90 9.32
CA LEU A 102 -5.76 4.88 10.34
C LEU A 102 -4.29 4.65 10.67
N TYR A 103 -3.41 4.60 9.67
CA TYR A 103 -1.99 4.42 9.91
C TYR A 103 -1.38 5.62 10.65
N HIS A 104 -1.81 6.84 10.31
CA HIS A 104 -1.45 8.03 11.10
C HIS A 104 -1.84 7.91 12.58
N TYR A 105 -2.96 7.27 12.90
CA TYR A 105 -3.33 7.02 14.28
C TYR A 105 -2.32 6.10 14.98
N PHE A 106 -1.77 5.11 14.27
CA PHE A 106 -0.71 4.26 14.81
C PHE A 106 0.62 5.01 14.96
N GLN A 107 0.99 5.87 14.02
CA GLN A 107 2.16 6.75 14.17
C GLN A 107 2.02 7.66 15.40
N TYR A 108 0.81 8.18 15.66
CA TYR A 108 0.52 8.95 16.86
C TYR A 108 0.72 8.16 18.15
N ILE A 109 0.11 6.98 18.29
CA ILE A 109 0.24 6.18 19.52
C ILE A 109 1.66 5.61 19.72
N GLU A 110 2.42 5.44 18.64
CA GLU A 110 3.86 5.10 18.68
C GLU A 110 4.74 6.30 19.06
N GLY A 111 4.17 7.50 19.22
CA GLY A 111 4.87 8.72 19.60
C GLY A 111 5.67 9.36 18.47
N LYS A 112 5.40 8.99 17.21
CA LYS A 112 6.05 9.55 16.01
C LYS A 112 5.50 10.93 15.62
N VAL A 113 4.26 11.24 16.00
CA VAL A 113 3.58 12.49 15.66
C VAL A 113 3.12 13.20 16.95
N PRO A 114 3.42 14.50 17.14
CA PRO A 114 2.89 15.25 18.27
C PRO A 114 1.37 15.45 18.14
N ILE A 115 0.69 15.58 19.28
CA ILE A 115 -0.78 15.75 19.42
C ILE A 115 -1.36 16.88 18.52
N GLN A 116 -0.53 17.84 18.08
CA GLN A 116 -0.97 19.06 17.40
C GLN A 116 -0.89 19.06 15.86
N GLN A 117 -0.39 17.99 15.23
CA GLN A 117 -0.27 17.94 13.77
C GLN A 117 -1.26 16.98 13.15
N THR A 118 -2.41 17.54 12.81
CA THR A 118 -3.28 17.06 11.72
C THR A 118 -4.16 18.24 11.28
N ASN A 119 -3.50 19.35 10.97
CA ASN A 119 -4.21 20.60 10.71
C ASN A 119 -4.50 20.76 9.22
N PHE A 120 -5.79 20.89 8.93
CA PHE A 120 -6.42 21.55 7.78
C PHE A 120 -5.66 22.75 7.16
N ASN A 121 -4.70 23.36 7.88
CA ASN A 121 -3.92 24.51 7.43
C ASN A 121 -2.91 24.16 6.32
N ASP A 122 -2.31 22.98 6.32
CA ASP A 122 -1.31 22.61 5.30
C ASP A 122 -1.97 22.30 3.94
N LEU A 123 -3.21 21.81 3.98
CA LEU A 123 -4.08 21.64 2.82
C LEU A 123 -4.53 22.96 2.17
N LEU A 124 -4.52 24.08 2.91
CA LEU A 124 -4.93 25.40 2.43
C LEU A 124 -3.74 26.30 2.05
N SER A 125 -2.53 26.00 2.50
CA SER A 125 -1.36 26.87 2.36
C SER A 125 -0.67 26.81 0.98
N HIS A 126 -1.13 25.95 0.06
CA HIS A 126 -0.56 25.76 -1.29
C HIS A 126 0.94 25.36 -1.31
N ARG A 127 1.54 25.01 -0.17
CA ARG A 127 2.98 24.74 -0.06
C ARG A 127 3.36 23.26 0.09
N GLY A 128 2.37 22.36 0.11
CA GLY A 128 2.64 20.94 0.40
C GLY A 128 3.02 20.74 1.87
N TYR A 129 3.31 19.49 2.22
CA TYR A 129 3.84 19.11 3.54
C TYR A 129 5.15 19.85 3.81
N ASN A 130 5.42 20.18 5.07
CA ASN A 130 6.75 20.65 5.44
C ASN A 130 7.77 19.49 5.39
N GLU A 131 9.07 19.79 5.32
CA GLU A 131 10.14 18.77 5.19
C GLU A 131 10.14 17.73 6.34
N GLU A 132 9.56 18.07 7.50
CA GLU A 132 9.46 17.18 8.66
C GLU A 132 8.25 16.22 8.57
N GLU A 133 7.18 16.61 7.86
CA GLU A 133 5.95 15.83 7.67
C GLU A 133 6.04 14.85 6.50
N GLU A 134 6.83 15.16 5.47
CA GLU A 134 6.95 14.33 4.27
C GLU A 134 7.32 12.85 4.57
N PRO A 135 8.30 12.54 5.45
CA PRO A 135 8.61 11.16 5.81
C PRO A 135 7.43 10.42 6.47
N LEU A 136 6.66 11.11 7.32
CA LEU A 136 5.50 10.53 8.02
C LEU A 136 4.38 10.18 7.03
N GLU A 137 4.13 11.05 6.06
CA GLU A 137 3.16 10.85 4.98
C GLU A 137 3.58 9.72 4.03
N VAL A 138 4.87 9.62 3.70
CA VAL A 138 5.42 8.51 2.92
C VAL A 138 5.24 7.18 3.66
N GLU A 139 5.60 7.13 4.94
CA GLU A 139 5.38 5.94 5.78
C GLU A 139 3.89 5.57 5.86
N ALA A 140 3.00 6.56 6.02
CA ALA A 140 1.56 6.33 6.04
C ALA A 140 1.00 5.82 4.71
N ASN A 141 1.56 6.24 3.58
CA ASN A 141 1.22 5.69 2.27
C ASN A 141 1.66 4.22 2.13
N PHE A 142 2.86 3.86 2.60
CA PHE A 142 3.30 2.47 2.64
C PHE A 142 2.41 1.64 3.56
N GLY A 143 2.13 2.13 4.76
CA GLY A 143 1.26 1.46 5.72
C GLY A 143 -0.14 1.22 5.17
N ALA A 144 -0.72 2.23 4.50
CA ALA A 144 -2.01 2.09 3.83
C ALA A 144 -1.97 1.06 2.69
N SER A 145 -0.90 1.05 1.88
CA SER A 145 -0.69 0.07 0.81
C SER A 145 -0.66 -1.37 1.35
N LEU A 146 0.10 -1.59 2.42
CA LEU A 146 0.28 -2.87 3.08
C LEU A 146 -1.01 -3.36 3.74
N LEU A 147 -1.72 -2.50 4.48
CA LEU A 147 -3.00 -2.86 5.09
C LEU A 147 -4.12 -3.12 4.06
N PHE A 148 -4.07 -2.46 2.90
CA PHE A 148 -5.05 -2.70 1.84
C PHE A 148 -4.83 -4.07 1.20
N LEU A 149 -3.57 -4.42 0.94
CA LEU A 149 -3.21 -5.68 0.32
C LEU A 149 -1.99 -6.28 1.03
N PRO A 150 -2.21 -7.03 2.13
CA PRO A 150 -1.15 -7.68 2.88
C PRO A 150 -0.31 -8.60 1.98
N THR A 151 0.98 -8.73 2.28
CA THR A 151 1.91 -9.54 1.46
C THR A 151 1.40 -10.97 1.28
N SER A 152 0.90 -11.59 2.34
CA SER A 152 0.32 -12.94 2.30
C SER A 152 -0.86 -13.06 1.33
N ARG A 153 -1.72 -12.03 1.27
CA ARG A 153 -2.85 -11.98 0.33
C ARG A 153 -2.37 -11.79 -1.10
N LEU A 154 -1.40 -10.90 -1.30
CA LEU A 154 -0.82 -10.59 -2.61
C LEU A 154 -0.23 -11.86 -3.23
N GLU A 155 0.60 -12.57 -2.47
CA GLU A 155 1.24 -13.81 -2.89
C GLU A 155 0.21 -14.90 -3.21
N HIS A 156 -0.78 -15.10 -2.33
CA HIS A 156 -1.87 -16.03 -2.59
C HIS A 156 -2.60 -15.70 -3.91
N ASP A 157 -2.91 -14.43 -4.15
CA ASP A 157 -3.68 -14.01 -5.32
C ASP A 157 -2.88 -14.16 -6.62
N ILE A 158 -1.59 -13.88 -6.58
CA ILE A 158 -0.66 -14.13 -7.69
C ILE A 158 -0.53 -15.64 -7.95
N ALA A 159 -0.32 -16.45 -6.91
CA ALA A 159 -0.18 -17.91 -7.02
C ALA A 159 -1.44 -18.57 -7.60
N MET A 160 -2.62 -18.00 -7.34
CA MET A 160 -3.90 -18.42 -7.93
C MET A 160 -4.07 -17.99 -9.40
N GLY A 161 -3.06 -17.38 -10.02
CA GLY A 161 -3.08 -16.98 -11.42
C GLY A 161 -4.02 -15.82 -11.72
N ARG A 162 -4.35 -14.98 -10.73
CA ARG A 162 -5.24 -13.83 -10.97
C ARG A 162 -4.53 -12.82 -11.87
N SER A 163 -5.26 -12.21 -12.80
CA SER A 163 -4.74 -11.10 -13.61
C SER A 163 -4.80 -9.78 -12.83
N PHE A 164 -3.98 -8.81 -13.24
CA PHE A 164 -3.96 -7.47 -12.65
C PHE A 164 -5.36 -6.83 -12.63
N ALA A 165 -6.08 -6.89 -13.74
CA ALA A 165 -7.44 -6.35 -13.85
C ALA A 165 -8.43 -7.06 -12.92
N SER A 166 -8.29 -8.38 -12.76
CA SER A 166 -9.12 -9.16 -11.84
C SER A 166 -8.86 -8.77 -10.38
N MET A 167 -7.59 -8.64 -9.98
CA MET A 167 -7.21 -8.21 -8.64
C MET A 167 -7.71 -6.79 -8.34
N SER A 168 -7.47 -5.83 -9.23
CA SER A 168 -7.92 -4.43 -9.04
C SER A 168 -9.44 -4.36 -8.86
N ARG A 169 -10.21 -5.10 -9.66
CA ARG A 169 -11.68 -5.15 -9.53
C ARG A 169 -12.15 -5.83 -8.25
N MET A 170 -11.55 -6.98 -7.91
CA MET A 170 -11.95 -7.76 -6.73
C MET A 170 -11.65 -7.04 -5.42
N LEU A 171 -10.46 -6.45 -5.32
CA LEU A 171 -9.99 -5.74 -4.13
C LEU A 171 -10.59 -4.33 -4.03
N GLY A 172 -11.15 -3.80 -5.12
CA GLY A 172 -11.63 -2.42 -5.17
C GLY A 172 -10.49 -1.39 -5.12
N MET A 173 -9.26 -1.80 -5.42
CA MET A 173 -8.10 -0.92 -5.53
C MET A 173 -8.07 -0.22 -6.89
N SER A 174 -7.60 1.03 -6.92
CA SER A 174 -7.27 1.66 -8.19
C SER A 174 -6.11 0.93 -8.87
N ALA A 175 -6.05 0.97 -10.21
CA ALA A 175 -4.91 0.42 -10.95
C ALA A 175 -3.58 0.99 -10.44
N ASN A 176 -3.52 2.30 -10.15
CA ASN A 176 -2.31 2.94 -9.63
C ASN A 176 -1.92 2.42 -8.25
N ALA A 177 -2.89 2.22 -7.35
CA ALA A 177 -2.63 1.71 -6.01
C ALA A 177 -2.15 0.25 -6.06
N LEU A 178 -2.77 -0.60 -6.87
CA LEU A 178 -2.33 -1.98 -7.08
C LEU A 178 -0.92 -2.02 -7.70
N LYS A 179 -0.66 -1.18 -8.70
CA LYS A 179 0.67 -1.05 -9.31
C LYS A 179 1.73 -0.65 -8.28
N GLY A 180 1.46 0.38 -7.48
CA GLY A 180 2.37 0.82 -6.41
C GLY A 180 2.69 -0.32 -5.45
N ARG A 181 1.65 -0.99 -4.95
CA ARG A 181 1.80 -2.13 -4.04
C ARG A 181 2.64 -3.28 -4.60
N LEU A 182 2.44 -3.62 -5.87
CA LEU A 182 3.22 -4.67 -6.55
C LEU A 182 4.67 -4.24 -6.77
N VAL A 183 4.92 -2.98 -7.11
CA VAL A 183 6.30 -2.46 -7.26
C VAL A 183 7.01 -2.47 -5.92
N GLU A 184 6.33 -2.05 -4.84
CA GLU A 184 6.84 -2.13 -3.46
C GLU A 184 7.17 -3.58 -3.08
N TYR A 185 6.26 -4.53 -3.36
CA TYR A 185 6.50 -5.96 -3.10
C TYR A 185 7.77 -6.48 -3.79
N LEU A 186 7.96 -6.15 -5.07
CA LEU A 186 9.12 -6.58 -5.84
C LEU A 186 10.41 -5.87 -5.39
N HIS A 187 10.34 -4.57 -5.13
CA HIS A 187 11.50 -3.78 -4.73
C HIS A 187 11.99 -4.14 -3.32
N TYR A 188 11.08 -4.16 -2.34
CA TYR A 188 11.43 -4.40 -0.94
C TYR A 188 11.46 -5.88 -0.58
N GLY A 189 10.52 -6.68 -1.08
CA GLY A 189 10.41 -8.11 -0.74
C GLY A 189 11.34 -9.03 -1.54
N HIS A 190 11.80 -8.59 -2.73
CA HIS A 190 12.68 -9.36 -3.62
C HIS A 190 13.96 -8.61 -4.00
N GLU A 191 14.25 -7.49 -3.33
CA GLU A 191 15.46 -6.67 -3.53
C GLU A 191 15.70 -6.25 -5.00
N LEU A 192 14.63 -6.17 -5.80
CA LEU A 192 14.74 -5.73 -7.18
C LEU A 192 14.88 -4.21 -7.27
N ASN A 193 15.64 -3.73 -8.25
CA ASN A 193 15.68 -2.30 -8.54
C ASN A 193 14.29 -1.79 -8.95
N TRP A 194 13.90 -0.61 -8.47
CA TRP A 194 12.61 0.03 -8.74
C TRP A 194 12.19 0.08 -10.22
N ASP A 195 13.13 0.35 -11.13
CA ASP A 195 12.84 0.43 -12.58
C ASP A 195 12.50 -0.95 -13.15
N ILE A 196 13.15 -1.99 -12.64
CA ILE A 196 12.90 -3.39 -13.01
C ILE A 196 11.55 -3.82 -12.45
N SER A 197 11.31 -3.57 -11.16
CA SER A 197 10.02 -3.81 -10.50
C SER A 197 8.88 -3.14 -11.27
N SER A 198 9.06 -1.87 -11.67
CA SER A 198 8.08 -1.12 -12.46
C SER A 198 7.81 -1.75 -13.82
N GLN A 199 8.83 -2.26 -14.50
CA GLN A 199 8.69 -2.93 -15.81
C GLN A 199 7.93 -4.25 -15.69
N ILE A 200 8.29 -5.09 -14.72
CA ILE A 200 7.59 -6.35 -14.44
C ILE A 200 6.10 -6.09 -14.18
N VAL A 201 5.78 -5.10 -13.35
CA VAL A 201 4.38 -4.76 -13.04
C VAL A 201 3.65 -4.18 -14.25
N ASN A 202 4.32 -3.39 -15.10
CA ASN A 202 3.71 -2.90 -16.34
C ASN A 202 3.37 -4.06 -17.30
N HIS A 203 4.23 -5.08 -17.39
CA HIS A 203 3.97 -6.27 -18.20
C HIS A 203 2.82 -7.11 -17.65
N TYR A 204 2.76 -7.26 -16.32
CA TYR A 204 1.64 -7.92 -15.65
C TYR A 204 0.33 -7.14 -15.85
N GLN A 205 0.37 -5.81 -15.82
CA GLN A 205 -0.79 -4.96 -16.08
C GLN A 205 -1.28 -5.05 -17.53
N SER A 206 -0.39 -5.28 -18.50
CA SER A 206 -0.74 -5.44 -19.92
C SER A 206 -1.11 -6.87 -20.32
N ASP A 207 -1.15 -7.82 -19.37
CA ASP A 207 -1.34 -9.27 -19.59
C ASP A 207 -0.30 -9.90 -20.56
N LEU A 208 0.81 -9.21 -20.83
CA LEU A 208 1.86 -9.71 -21.73
C LEU A 208 2.79 -10.73 -21.04
N ALA A 209 2.77 -10.80 -19.71
CA ALA A 209 3.73 -11.59 -18.94
C ALA A 209 3.25 -11.88 -17.50
N PRO A 210 2.18 -12.68 -17.30
CA PRO A 210 1.70 -13.06 -15.96
C PRO A 210 2.59 -14.12 -15.30
N LYS A 211 3.50 -14.78 -16.03
CA LYS A 211 4.31 -15.89 -15.53
C LYS A 211 5.47 -15.42 -14.66
N GLU A 212 6.06 -14.28 -14.98
CA GLU A 212 7.21 -13.68 -14.30
C GLU A 212 6.91 -13.46 -12.83
N ILE A 213 5.81 -12.76 -12.54
CA ILE A 213 5.42 -12.45 -11.17
C ILE A 213 4.96 -13.70 -10.40
N GLN A 214 4.34 -14.67 -11.09
CA GLN A 214 3.97 -15.96 -10.50
C GLN A 214 5.21 -16.78 -10.11
N MET A 215 6.23 -16.81 -10.97
CA MET A 215 7.48 -17.52 -10.72
C MET A 215 8.27 -16.91 -9.57
N MET A 216 8.27 -15.58 -9.43
CA MET A 216 8.87 -14.89 -8.29
C MET A 216 8.19 -15.26 -6.97
N VAL A 217 6.85 -15.34 -6.96
CA VAL A 217 6.09 -15.78 -5.77
C VAL A 217 6.35 -17.26 -5.43
N ALA A 218 6.57 -18.12 -6.44
CA ALA A 218 6.88 -19.53 -6.24
C ALA A 218 8.29 -19.79 -5.68
N LYS A 219 9.17 -18.77 -5.58
CA LYS A 219 10.58 -18.87 -5.13
C LYS A 219 11.47 -19.83 -5.94
N ASP A 220 11.02 -20.29 -7.12
CA ASP A 220 11.74 -21.21 -8.00
C ASP A 220 12.71 -20.49 -8.97
N SER A 221 13.20 -19.28 -8.61
CA SER A 221 13.47 -18.25 -9.61
C SER A 221 14.94 -17.86 -9.85
N GLU A 222 15.95 -18.40 -9.17
CA GLU A 222 17.35 -17.95 -9.34
C GLU A 222 17.83 -17.94 -10.82
N PRO A 223 17.70 -19.03 -11.61
CA PRO A 223 18.15 -19.04 -13.01
C PRO A 223 17.26 -18.19 -13.93
N PHE A 224 15.95 -18.17 -13.67
CA PHE A 224 14.97 -17.42 -14.45
C PHE A 224 15.10 -15.91 -14.26
N LEU A 225 15.36 -15.48 -13.03
CA LEU A 225 15.56 -14.08 -12.66
C LEU A 225 16.78 -13.53 -13.42
N TYR A 226 17.86 -14.31 -13.52
CA TYR A 226 19.05 -13.92 -14.30
C TYR A 226 18.74 -13.71 -15.79
N ASP A 227 18.04 -14.66 -16.43
CA ASP A 227 17.68 -14.57 -17.84
C ASP A 227 16.68 -13.43 -18.13
N MET A 228 15.71 -13.23 -17.23
CA MET A 228 14.74 -12.13 -17.31
C MET A 228 15.42 -10.78 -17.11
N LEU A 229 16.25 -10.62 -16.07
CA LEU A 229 17.01 -9.39 -15.82
C LEU A 229 17.94 -9.06 -16.99
N THR A 230 18.55 -10.08 -17.60
CA THR A 230 19.38 -9.94 -18.80
C THR A 230 18.54 -9.43 -19.97
N ALA A 231 17.42 -10.08 -20.30
CA ALA A 231 16.55 -9.65 -21.39
C ALA A 231 15.98 -8.24 -21.20
N VAL A 232 15.55 -7.91 -19.97
CA VAL A 232 15.04 -6.59 -19.60
C VAL A 232 16.12 -5.52 -19.71
N SER A 233 17.35 -5.80 -19.24
CA SER A 233 18.48 -4.87 -19.35
C SER A 233 18.89 -4.57 -20.80
N GLU A 234 18.60 -5.49 -21.72
CA GLU A 234 18.83 -5.34 -23.15
C GLU A 234 17.69 -4.65 -23.90
N GLY A 235 16.65 -4.18 -23.20
CA GLY A 235 15.46 -3.56 -23.80
C GLY A 235 14.62 -4.54 -24.60
N LYS A 236 14.77 -5.85 -24.36
CA LYS A 236 14.00 -6.90 -25.02
C LYS A 236 12.78 -7.26 -24.16
N ILE A 237 11.65 -7.51 -24.81
CA ILE A 237 10.52 -8.19 -24.15
C ILE A 237 10.96 -9.63 -23.93
N TYR A 238 11.03 -10.05 -22.66
CA TYR A 238 11.25 -11.45 -22.33
C TYR A 238 10.01 -12.24 -22.78
N ASN A 239 10.13 -13.02 -23.85
CA ASN A 239 9.01 -13.75 -24.46
C ASN A 239 8.74 -15.11 -23.81
N GLY A 240 9.25 -15.35 -22.59
CA GLY A 240 9.24 -16.68 -21.97
C GLY A 240 10.14 -17.65 -22.73
N ILE A 241 11.02 -18.34 -22.03
CA ILE A 241 11.41 -19.67 -22.50
C ILE A 241 10.10 -20.48 -22.46
N SER A 242 9.76 -21.11 -23.58
CA SER A 242 8.81 -22.22 -23.64
C SER A 242 9.04 -23.09 -22.41
N GLY A 243 8.08 -23.07 -21.48
CA GLY A 243 8.15 -23.88 -20.28
C GLY A 243 8.33 -25.36 -20.64
N PRO A 244 8.72 -26.20 -19.67
CA PRO A 244 8.99 -27.61 -19.89
C PRO A 244 7.68 -28.37 -20.13
N ASP A 245 7.10 -28.20 -21.32
CA ASP A 245 6.22 -29.20 -21.94
C ASP A 245 7.05 -30.39 -22.49
N ASP A 246 8.38 -30.36 -22.29
CA ASP A 246 9.35 -31.41 -22.66
C ASP A 246 10.04 -32.06 -21.44
N LEU A 247 9.28 -32.40 -20.38
CA LEU A 247 9.71 -33.44 -19.44
C LEU A 247 8.67 -34.58 -19.42
N PRO A 248 9.05 -35.82 -19.76
CA PRO A 248 8.13 -36.94 -19.76
C PRO A 248 7.87 -37.43 -18.32
N PHE A 249 6.59 -37.48 -17.96
CA PHE A 249 5.97 -38.05 -16.75
C PHE A 249 6.09 -37.23 -15.45
#